data_AF-A0A819YUM2-F1
#
_entry.id   AF-A0A819YUM2-F1
#
_cell.length_a   1.000
_cell.length_b   1.000
_cell.length_c   1.000
_cell.angle_alpha   90.00
_cell.angle_beta   90.00
_cell.angle_gamma   90.00
#
_symmetry.space_group_name_H-M   'P 1'
#
loop_
_entity.id
_entity.type
_entity.pdbx_description
1 polymer ?
#
loop_
_entity_poly.entity_id
_entity_poly.type
_entity_poly.pdbx_seq_one_letter_code
_entity_poly.pdbx_strand_id
1 'polypeptide(L)'
;HVENDLQTLEQSKLELTKKNYHIESKSEPELIDLLKKASDIQTNLADKLSQHHKYLDSVEISLQYDQDRINQINQMCDNIQLNIVTINDSKSNQQTKLSIPSELVCLTLRTFLNQEYRFRITLDKTIYELKELFGKQENLDPRYITLTKTGNYFDELDDNRTLKSYDCDSSTALMICIRK
;
A
#
# COMPACT_ATOMS: atom_id res chain seq x y z
N HIS A 1 -5.83 -11.12 -8.99
CA HIS A 1 -6.56 -12.39 -8.83
C HIS A 1 -7.95 -12.34 -9.45
N VAL A 2 -8.84 -11.41 -9.05
CA VAL A 2 -10.18 -11.24 -9.65
C VAL A 2 -10.16 -11.04 -11.17
N GLU A 3 -9.20 -10.27 -11.68
CA GLU A 3 -9.04 -10.02 -13.13
C GLU A 3 -8.62 -11.27 -13.91
N ASN A 4 -7.80 -12.14 -13.30
CA ASN A 4 -7.43 -13.44 -13.89
C ASN A 4 -8.60 -14.42 -13.86
N ASP A 5 -9.39 -14.43 -12.78
CA ASP A 5 -10.56 -15.30 -12.66
C ASP A 5 -11.65 -14.88 -13.66
N LEU A 6 -11.84 -13.57 -13.89
CA LEU A 6 -12.73 -13.02 -14.92
C LEU A 6 -12.27 -13.39 -16.34
N GLN A 7 -10.97 -13.26 -16.64
CA GLN A 7 -10.41 -13.68 -17.94
C GLN A 7 -10.59 -15.19 -18.19
N THR A 8 -10.40 -16.01 -17.15
CA THR A 8 -10.59 -17.46 -17.22
C THR A 8 -12.07 -17.80 -17.48
N LEU A 9 -12.99 -17.06 -16.88
CA LEU A 9 -14.42 -17.20 -17.09
C LEU A 9 -14.83 -16.84 -18.52
N GLU A 10 -14.26 -15.75 -19.04
CA GLU A 10 -14.56 -15.24 -20.38
C GLU A 10 -14.03 -16.18 -21.47
N GLN A 11 -12.83 -16.74 -21.29
CA GLN A 11 -12.30 -17.80 -22.16
C GLN A 11 -13.15 -19.08 -22.09
N SER A 12 -13.53 -19.53 -20.90
CA SER A 12 -14.36 -20.73 -20.72
C SER A 12 -15.74 -20.58 -21.38
N LYS A 13 -16.34 -19.38 -21.29
CA LYS A 13 -17.59 -19.03 -21.99
C LYS A 13 -17.42 -19.05 -23.50
N LEU A 14 -16.30 -18.52 -24.01
CA LEU A 14 -16.01 -18.48 -25.44
C LEU A 14 -15.82 -19.89 -26.02
N GLU A 15 -15.17 -20.78 -25.28
CA GLU A 15 -15.02 -22.19 -25.66
C GLU A 15 -16.34 -22.96 -25.65
N LEU A 16 -17.20 -22.73 -24.65
CA LEU A 16 -18.54 -23.31 -24.62
C LEU A 16 -19.39 -22.81 -25.79
N THR A 17 -19.28 -21.52 -26.13
CA THR A 17 -19.99 -20.92 -27.28
C THR A 17 -19.51 -21.51 -28.61
N LYS A 18 -18.19 -21.74 -28.77
CA LYS A 18 -17.63 -22.43 -29.93
C LYS A 18 -18.05 -23.89 -30.04
N LYS A 19 -18.14 -24.61 -28.90
CA LYS A 19 -18.59 -26.01 -28.86
C LYS A 19 -20.11 -26.18 -29.06
N ASN A 20 -20.90 -25.13 -28.82
CA ASN A 20 -22.34 -25.12 -29.08
C ASN A 20 -22.71 -25.03 -30.57
N TYR A 21 -21.76 -24.76 -31.48
CA TYR A 21 -21.98 -24.87 -32.93
C TYR A 21 -22.06 -26.33 -33.44
N HIS A 22 -21.95 -27.34 -32.57
CA HIS A 22 -22.03 -28.78 -32.89
C HIS A 22 -22.98 -29.54 -31.95
N ILE A 23 -24.12 -28.95 -31.56
CA ILE A 23 -25.12 -29.66 -30.73
C ILE A 23 -25.89 -30.72 -31.55
N GLU A 24 -26.08 -30.51 -32.86
CA GLU A 24 -26.87 -31.42 -33.72
C GLU A 24 -26.26 -32.82 -33.92
N SER A 25 -24.98 -33.02 -33.57
CA SER A 25 -24.27 -34.28 -33.76
C SER A 25 -23.94 -35.02 -32.45
N LYS A 26 -24.47 -34.58 -31.30
CA LYS A 26 -24.18 -35.20 -29.99
C LYS A 26 -25.27 -36.15 -29.54
N SER A 27 -24.86 -37.24 -28.90
CA SER A 27 -25.77 -38.21 -28.32
C SER A 27 -26.44 -37.66 -27.04
N GLU A 28 -27.63 -38.15 -26.73
CA GLU A 28 -28.40 -37.75 -25.54
C GLU A 28 -27.59 -37.84 -24.21
N PRO A 29 -26.75 -38.86 -23.98
CA PRO A 29 -25.87 -38.92 -22.80
C PRO A 29 -24.83 -37.78 -22.75
N GLU A 30 -24.29 -37.37 -23.90
CA GLU A 30 -23.32 -36.28 -23.98
C GLU A 30 -23.96 -34.92 -23.71
N LEU A 31 -25.23 -34.75 -24.10
CA LEU A 31 -26.03 -33.56 -23.78
C LEU A 31 -26.32 -33.49 -22.27
N ILE A 32 -26.66 -34.62 -21.65
CA ILE A 32 -26.87 -34.71 -20.20
C ILE A 32 -25.58 -34.41 -19.43
N ASP A 33 -24.44 -34.93 -19.87
CA ASP A 33 -23.14 -34.67 -19.22
C ASP A 33 -22.71 -33.19 -19.35
N LEU A 34 -23.00 -32.55 -20.48
CA LEU A 34 -22.77 -31.11 -20.67
C LEU A 34 -23.67 -30.26 -19.78
N LEU A 35 -24.96 -30.62 -19.66
CA LEU A 35 -25.90 -29.93 -18.76
C LEU A 35 -25.45 -30.07 -17.31
N LYS A 36 -24.99 -31.26 -16.91
CA LYS A 36 -24.46 -31.50 -15.56
C LYS A 36 -23.21 -30.65 -15.29
N LYS A 37 -22.25 -30.63 -16.22
CA LYS A 37 -21.05 -29.77 -16.10
C LYS A 37 -21.39 -28.28 -16.02
N ALA A 38 -22.35 -27.81 -16.81
CA ALA A 38 -22.80 -26.43 -16.74
C ALA A 38 -23.45 -26.11 -15.38
N SER A 39 -24.24 -27.03 -14.84
CA SER A 39 -24.82 -26.92 -13.49
C SER A 39 -23.75 -26.92 -12.40
N ASP A 40 -22.76 -27.80 -12.48
CA ASP A 40 -21.66 -27.87 -11.50
C ASP A 40 -20.80 -26.60 -11.52
N ILE A 41 -20.59 -26.00 -12.71
CA ILE A 41 -19.94 -24.70 -12.86
C ILE A 41 -20.77 -23.60 -12.20
N GLN A 42 -22.10 -23.57 -12.42
CA GLN A 42 -22.99 -22.57 -11.82
C GLN A 42 -23.00 -22.65 -10.29
N THR A 43 -23.10 -23.86 -9.72
CA THR A 43 -23.08 -24.06 -8.26
C THR A 43 -21.77 -23.60 -7.65
N ASN A 44 -20.62 -23.98 -8.23
CA ASN A 44 -19.31 -23.53 -7.76
C ASN A 44 -19.13 -22.01 -7.84
N LEU A 45 -19.71 -21.38 -8.87
CA LEU A 45 -19.66 -19.92 -9.02
C LEU A 45 -20.45 -19.23 -7.92
N ALA A 46 -21.66 -19.73 -7.63
CA ALA A 46 -22.51 -19.20 -6.57
C ALA A 46 -21.86 -19.34 -5.18
N ASP A 47 -21.22 -20.47 -4.90
CA ASP A 47 -20.50 -20.71 -3.65
C ASP A 47 -19.30 -19.75 -3.49
N LYS A 48 -18.51 -19.55 -4.55
CA LYS A 48 -17.40 -18.60 -4.54
C LYS A 48 -17.88 -17.16 -4.35
N LEU A 49 -18.97 -16.75 -5.02
CA LEU A 49 -19.57 -15.43 -4.85
C LEU A 49 -20.07 -15.23 -3.41
N SER A 50 -20.72 -16.24 -2.82
CA SER A 50 -21.18 -16.23 -1.43
C SER A 50 -20.03 -16.09 -0.43
N GLN A 51 -18.91 -16.80 -0.65
CA GLN A 51 -17.70 -16.65 0.17
C GLN A 51 -17.08 -15.25 0.06
N HIS A 52 -17.04 -14.68 -1.15
CA HIS A 52 -16.56 -13.30 -1.34
C HIS A 52 -17.46 -12.27 -0.66
N HIS A 53 -18.79 -12.47 -0.66
CA HIS A 53 -19.72 -11.59 0.05
C HIS A 53 -19.42 -11.57 1.56
N LYS A 54 -19.22 -12.74 2.18
CA LYS A 54 -18.82 -12.82 3.59
C LYS A 54 -17.50 -12.11 3.90
N TYR A 55 -16.55 -12.16 2.97
CA TYR A 55 -15.29 -11.43 3.12
C TYR A 55 -15.50 -9.92 3.04
N LEU A 56 -16.34 -9.44 2.12
CA LEU A 56 -16.69 -8.02 2.01
C LEU A 56 -17.36 -7.50 3.28
N ASP A 57 -18.32 -8.25 3.85
CA ASP A 57 -18.96 -7.90 5.13
C ASP A 57 -17.92 -7.76 6.25
N SER A 58 -16.92 -8.66 6.29
CA SER A 58 -15.85 -8.61 7.29
C SER A 58 -14.90 -7.42 7.13
N VAL A 59 -14.67 -6.98 5.89
CA VAL A 59 -13.87 -5.77 5.58
C VAL A 59 -14.62 -4.52 5.99
N GLU A 60 -15.93 -4.44 5.73
CA GLU A 60 -16.78 -3.31 6.12
C GLU A 60 -16.82 -3.13 7.64
N ILE A 61 -16.99 -4.22 8.40
CA ILE A 61 -16.94 -4.19 9.87
C ILE A 61 -15.57 -3.68 10.37
N SER A 62 -14.49 -4.10 9.72
CA SER A 62 -13.13 -3.68 10.11
C SER A 62 -12.88 -2.19 9.84
N LEU A 63 -13.38 -1.68 8.70
CA LEU A 63 -13.30 -0.26 8.36
C LEU A 63 -14.10 0.61 9.33
N GLN A 64 -15.30 0.17 9.74
CA GLN A 64 -16.11 0.90 10.72
C GLN A 64 -15.39 0.98 12.08
N TYR A 65 -14.77 -0.12 12.51
CA TYR A 65 -13.98 -0.16 13.74
C TYR A 65 -12.78 0.80 13.72
N ASP A 66 -12.05 0.86 12.60
CA ASP A 66 -10.93 1.79 12.45
C ASP A 66 -11.38 3.26 12.44
N GLN A 67 -12.53 3.56 11.81
CA GLN A 67 -13.12 4.90 11.81
C GLN A 67 -13.51 5.36 13.23
N ASP A 68 -14.10 4.46 14.03
CA ASP A 68 -14.44 4.75 15.42
C ASP A 68 -13.20 5.05 16.27
N ARG A 69 -12.09 4.33 16.03
CA ARG A 69 -10.80 4.61 16.70
C ARG A 69 -10.22 5.96 16.31
N ILE A 70 -10.28 6.34 15.03
CA ILE A 70 -9.84 7.68 14.58
C ILE A 70 -10.66 8.77 15.27
N ASN A 71 -11.97 8.60 15.36
CA ASN A 71 -12.86 9.55 16.03
C ASN A 71 -12.52 9.70 17.53
N GLN A 72 -12.21 8.60 18.22
CA GLN A 72 -11.78 8.64 19.63
C GLN A 72 -10.43 9.36 19.81
N ILE A 73 -9.46 9.13 18.91
CA ILE A 73 -8.17 9.82 18.95
C ILE A 73 -8.36 11.32 18.78
N ASN A 74 -9.20 11.74 17.84
CA ASN A 74 -9.47 13.16 17.61
C ASN A 74 -10.09 13.82 18.86
N GLN A 75 -11.06 13.17 19.52
CA GLN A 75 -11.62 13.66 20.78
C GLN A 75 -10.56 13.76 21.89
N MET A 76 -9.62 12.82 21.97
CA MET A 76 -8.51 12.91 22.94
C MET A 76 -7.58 14.08 22.63
N CYS A 77 -7.28 14.34 21.37
CA CYS A 77 -6.47 15.48 20.94
C CYS A 77 -7.13 16.82 21.30
N ASP A 78 -8.43 16.96 21.04
CA ASP A 78 -9.21 18.15 21.39
C ASP A 78 -9.16 18.43 22.90
N ASN A 79 -9.31 17.38 23.72
CA ASN A 79 -9.22 17.48 25.17
C ASN A 79 -7.81 17.88 25.66
N ILE A 80 -6.75 17.39 25.01
CA ILE A 80 -5.37 17.79 25.33
C ILE A 80 -5.16 19.26 24.98
N GLN A 81 -5.64 19.71 23.82
CA GLN A 81 -5.51 21.10 23.39
C GLN A 81 -6.23 22.06 24.35
N LEU A 82 -7.45 21.73 24.78
CA LEU A 82 -8.19 22.49 25.79
C LEU A 82 -7.41 22.60 27.11
N ASN A 83 -6.82 21.51 27.58
CA ASN A 83 -6.02 21.52 28.82
C ASN A 83 -4.74 22.37 28.70
N ILE A 84 -4.06 22.34 27.55
CA ILE A 84 -2.87 23.18 27.29
C ILE A 84 -3.25 24.67 27.32
N VAL A 85 -4.35 25.04 26.68
CA VAL A 85 -4.86 26.43 26.71
C VAL A 85 -5.18 26.86 28.14
N THR A 86 -5.83 25.99 28.91
CA THR A 86 -6.18 26.27 30.32
C THR A 86 -4.95 26.45 31.21
N ILE A 87 -3.86 25.72 30.94
CA ILE A 87 -2.57 25.85 31.64
C ILE A 87 -1.85 27.16 31.29
N ASN A 88 -1.96 27.61 30.03
CA ASN A 88 -1.36 28.87 29.59
C ASN A 88 -2.05 30.11 30.19
N ASP A 89 -3.39 30.07 30.33
CA ASP A 89 -4.14 31.16 30.98
C ASP A 89 -3.86 31.26 32.49
N SER A 90 -3.31 30.20 33.11
CA SER A 90 -3.01 30.16 34.54
C SER A 90 -1.54 30.44 34.91
N LYS A 91 -0.64 30.72 33.93
CA LYS A 91 0.78 31.03 34.19
C LYS A 91 1.33 32.21 33.37
N SER A 92 0.99 33.42 33.77
CA SER A 92 1.72 34.65 33.40
C SER A 92 3.08 34.74 34.10
N ASN A 93 4.08 33.94 33.69
CA ASN A 93 5.53 34.21 33.78
C ASN A 93 6.36 32.92 33.69
N GLN A 94 6.90 32.65 32.51
CA GLN A 94 8.28 32.19 32.23
C GLN A 94 8.27 31.55 30.84
N GLN A 95 8.70 32.32 29.84
CA GLN A 95 8.98 31.81 28.51
C GLN A 95 10.20 30.89 28.57
N THR A 96 9.97 29.60 28.74
CA THR A 96 10.87 28.58 28.21
C THR A 96 10.62 28.47 26.71
N LYS A 97 11.64 28.83 25.92
CA LYS A 97 11.66 28.70 24.47
C LYS A 97 11.55 27.21 24.12
N LEU A 98 10.35 26.74 23.80
CA LEU A 98 10.12 25.41 23.21
C LEU A 98 10.73 25.42 21.80
N SER A 99 11.87 24.77 21.62
CA SER A 99 12.40 24.43 20.30
C SER A 99 11.47 23.38 19.68
N ILE A 100 10.65 23.80 18.72
CA ILE A 100 9.82 22.90 17.93
C ILE A 100 10.76 21.92 17.19
N PRO A 101 10.64 20.60 17.37
CA PRO A 101 11.45 19.65 16.63
C PRO A 101 11.14 19.79 15.13
N SER A 102 12.19 19.73 14.30
CA SER A 102 12.07 19.78 12.85
C SER A 102 11.02 18.77 12.37
N GLU A 103 10.13 19.20 11.49
CA GLU A 103 9.01 18.40 10.99
C GLU A 103 9.53 17.07 10.39
N LEU A 104 9.07 15.95 10.95
CA LEU A 104 9.40 14.62 10.46
C LEU A 104 8.48 14.28 9.27
N VAL A 105 9.06 13.89 8.14
CA VAL A 105 8.33 13.41 6.97
C VAL A 105 8.41 11.89 6.86
N CYS A 106 7.40 11.28 6.22
CA CYS A 106 7.39 9.85 5.92
C CYS A 106 7.90 9.61 4.50
N LEU A 107 9.18 9.33 4.33
CA LEU A 107 9.80 9.10 3.02
C LEU A 107 9.70 7.63 2.62
N THR A 108 9.37 7.37 1.35
CA THR A 108 9.33 6.01 0.80
C THR A 108 10.57 5.73 -0.04
N LEU A 109 11.25 4.61 0.25
CA LEU A 109 12.29 4.05 -0.59
C LEU A 109 11.75 2.79 -1.29
N ARG A 110 11.97 2.67 -2.60
CA ARG A 110 11.47 1.56 -3.41
C ARG A 110 12.60 0.83 -4.14
N THR A 111 12.59 -0.50 -4.13
CA THR A 111 13.54 -1.32 -4.91
C THR A 111 13.02 -1.57 -6.31
N PHE A 112 13.88 -2.02 -7.24
CA PHE A 112 13.47 -2.45 -8.58
C PHE A 112 12.44 -3.59 -8.58
N LEU A 113 12.35 -4.35 -7.49
CA LEU A 113 11.37 -5.44 -7.32
C LEU A 113 10.06 -4.95 -6.68
N ASN A 114 9.81 -3.65 -6.66
CA ASN A 114 8.65 -3.02 -6.02
C ASN A 114 8.51 -3.29 -4.51
N GLN A 115 9.60 -3.59 -3.81
CA GLN A 115 9.59 -3.61 -2.35
C GLN A 115 9.69 -2.17 -1.84
N GLU A 116 8.88 -1.83 -0.83
CA GLU A 116 8.81 -0.49 -0.26
C GLU A 116 9.28 -0.47 1.19
N TYR A 117 10.07 0.54 1.53
CA TYR A 117 10.58 0.81 2.87
C TYR A 117 10.21 2.24 3.24
N ARG A 118 9.63 2.43 4.44
CA ARG A 118 9.15 3.74 4.89
C ARG A 118 9.96 4.23 6.08
N PHE A 119 10.51 5.43 5.97
CA PHE A 119 11.34 6.05 7.00
C PHE A 119 10.70 7.34 7.48
N ARG A 120 10.62 7.51 8.81
CA ARG A 120 10.32 8.82 9.42
C ARG A 120 11.64 9.55 9.62
N ILE A 121 11.86 10.61 8.85
CA ILE A 121 13.14 11.33 8.80
C ILE A 121 12.92 12.84 8.67
N THR A 122 13.84 13.65 9.17
CA THR A 122 13.82 15.10 8.93
C THR A 122 14.43 15.41 7.55
N LEU A 123 13.88 16.38 6.84
CA LEU A 123 14.36 16.73 5.49
C LEU A 123 15.77 17.34 5.47
N ASP A 124 16.28 17.77 6.62
CA ASP A 124 17.65 18.28 6.77
C ASP A 124 18.71 17.17 6.77
N LYS A 125 18.29 15.90 6.85
CA LYS A 125 19.19 14.74 6.73
C LYS A 125 19.75 14.62 5.33
N THR A 126 21.01 14.19 5.24
CA THR A 126 21.68 13.94 3.97
C THR A 126 21.19 12.64 3.32
N ILE A 127 21.41 12.52 2.01
CA ILE A 127 21.19 11.28 1.28
C ILE A 127 22.03 10.14 1.88
N TYR A 128 23.28 10.42 2.29
CA TYR A 128 24.12 9.42 2.95
C TYR A 128 23.52 8.93 4.28
N GLU A 129 23.00 9.81 5.12
CA GLU A 129 22.34 9.42 6.38
C GLU A 129 21.10 8.54 6.13
N LEU A 130 20.37 8.78 5.05
CA LEU A 130 19.26 7.91 4.63
C LEU A 130 19.75 6.54 4.15
N LYS A 131 20.88 6.48 3.42
CA LYS A 131 21.54 5.22 3.04
C LYS A 131 22.02 4.44 4.27
N GLU A 132 22.54 5.11 5.29
CA GLU A 132 22.94 4.47 6.55
C GLU A 132 21.75 3.85 7.28
N LEU A 133 20.61 4.56 7.32
CA LEU A 133 19.38 4.03 7.93
C LEU A 133 18.88 2.78 7.20
N PHE A 134 18.83 2.83 5.87
CA PHE A 134 18.44 1.68 5.06
C PHE A 134 19.45 0.52 5.16
N GLY A 135 20.74 0.82 5.06
CA GLY A 135 21.83 -0.16 5.17
C GLY A 135 21.85 -0.87 6.52
N LYS A 136 21.59 -0.13 7.61
CA LYS A 136 21.45 -0.74 8.95
C LYS A 136 20.27 -1.71 9.03
N GLN A 137 19.14 -1.39 8.39
CA GLN A 137 17.96 -2.24 8.38
C GLN A 137 18.17 -3.52 7.56
N GLU A 138 18.81 -3.41 6.40
CA GLU A 138 19.04 -4.55 5.48
C GLU A 138 20.39 -5.25 5.69
N ASN A 139 21.17 -4.84 6.69
CA ASN A 139 22.54 -5.32 6.93
C ASN A 139 23.45 -5.16 5.69
N LEU A 140 23.39 -3.99 5.06
CA LEU A 140 24.16 -3.59 3.89
C LEU A 140 25.09 -2.42 4.21
N ASP A 141 26.25 -2.40 3.57
CA ASP A 141 27.15 -1.25 3.63
C ASP A 141 26.59 -0.12 2.74
N PRO A 142 26.39 1.11 3.28
CA PRO A 142 25.79 2.24 2.57
C PRO A 142 26.56 2.63 1.30
N ARG A 143 27.84 2.28 1.17
CA ARG A 143 28.64 2.54 -0.03
C ARG A 143 28.17 1.77 -1.26
N TYR A 144 27.46 0.66 -1.07
CA TYR A 144 26.87 -0.11 -2.16
C TYR A 144 25.45 0.36 -2.50
N ILE A 145 24.92 1.35 -1.79
CA ILE A 145 23.55 1.83 -1.95
C ILE A 145 23.59 3.12 -2.77
N THR A 146 22.77 3.18 -3.80
CA THR A 146 22.57 4.34 -4.66
C THR A 146 21.10 4.72 -4.65
N LEU A 147 20.82 6.01 -4.54
CA LEU A 147 19.46 6.55 -4.52
C LEU A 147 19.24 7.43 -5.74
N THR A 148 18.08 7.28 -6.38
CA THR A 148 17.64 8.09 -7.51
C THR A 148 16.19 8.55 -7.29
N LYS A 149 15.75 9.62 -7.96
CA LYS A 149 14.32 9.99 -7.93
C LYS A 149 13.51 9.03 -8.79
N THR A 150 12.30 8.70 -8.34
CA THR A 150 11.37 7.90 -9.15
C THR A 150 11.09 8.61 -10.47
N GLY A 151 11.27 7.89 -11.58
CA GLY A 151 11.10 8.43 -12.94
C GLY A 151 12.37 8.97 -13.59
N ASN A 152 13.48 9.10 -12.85
CA ASN A 152 14.77 9.49 -13.39
C ASN A 152 15.89 8.58 -12.87
N TYR A 153 16.03 7.42 -13.52
CA TYR A 153 16.91 6.32 -13.07
C TYR A 153 18.40 6.59 -13.24
N PHE A 154 18.77 7.64 -13.95
CA PHE A 154 20.17 7.94 -14.29
C PHE A 154 20.79 9.04 -13.43
N ASP A 155 19.96 9.84 -12.74
CA ASP A 155 20.43 10.93 -11.89
C ASP A 155 20.56 10.46 -10.44
N GLU A 156 21.76 9.98 -10.11
CA GLU A 156 22.15 9.63 -8.74
C GLU A 156 22.13 10.87 -7.84
N LEU A 157 21.53 10.71 -6.67
CA LEU A 157 21.50 11.77 -5.67
C LEU A 157 22.87 11.85 -4.97
N ASP A 158 23.42 13.07 -4.93
CA ASP A 158 24.62 13.43 -4.18
C ASP A 158 24.44 13.15 -2.68
N ASP A 159 25.37 12.36 -2.13
CA ASP A 159 25.40 11.90 -0.74
C ASP A 159 25.49 13.02 0.29
N ASN A 160 26.10 14.16 -0.08
CA ASN A 160 26.27 15.29 0.83
C ASN A 160 25.08 16.25 0.82
N ARG A 161 24.17 16.09 -0.14
CA ARG A 161 22.98 16.93 -0.26
C ARG A 161 21.88 16.43 0.66
N THR A 162 21.05 17.36 1.12
CA THR A 162 19.92 17.04 2.01
C THR A 162 18.71 16.60 1.20
N LEU A 163 17.82 15.83 1.83
CA LEU A 163 16.53 15.47 1.24
C LEU A 163 15.72 16.70 0.83
N LYS A 164 15.81 17.77 1.63
CA LYS A 164 15.21 19.08 1.35
C LYS A 164 15.72 19.70 0.05
N SER A 165 17.01 19.57 -0.26
CA SER A 165 17.60 20.13 -1.49
C SER A 165 17.10 19.47 -2.77
N TYR A 166 16.44 18.31 -2.64
CA TYR A 166 15.78 17.58 -3.70
C TYR A 166 14.26 17.71 -3.64
N ASP A 167 13.71 18.66 -2.88
CA ASP A 167 12.26 18.83 -2.71
C ASP A 167 11.55 17.52 -2.30
N CYS A 168 12.21 16.69 -1.49
CA CYS A 168 11.57 15.47 -0.99
C CYS A 168 10.50 15.84 0.04
N ASP A 169 9.39 15.10 0.02
CA ASP A 169 8.28 15.22 0.96
C ASP A 169 7.68 13.83 1.28
N SER A 170 6.55 13.79 1.97
CA SER A 170 5.89 12.52 2.34
C SER A 170 5.25 11.79 1.15
N SER A 171 5.12 12.43 -0.01
CA SER A 171 4.63 11.81 -1.25
C SER A 171 5.78 11.28 -2.13
N THR A 172 7.01 11.69 -1.81
CA THR A 172 8.19 11.38 -2.59
C THR A 172 8.62 9.92 -2.38
N ALA A 173 8.76 9.20 -3.49
CA ALA A 173 9.40 7.90 -3.54
C ALA A 173 10.80 8.04 -4.16
N LEU A 174 11.82 7.52 -3.48
CA LEU A 174 13.17 7.38 -4.03
C LEU A 174 13.42 5.92 -4.41
N MET A 175 14.09 5.70 -5.53
CA MET A 175 14.49 4.38 -5.97
C MET A 175 15.83 4.00 -5.36
N ILE A 176 15.93 2.78 -4.85
CA ILE A 176 17.17 2.18 -4.33
C ILE A 176 17.77 1.24 -5.38
N CYS A 177 19.06 1.42 -5.64
CA CYS A 177 19.90 0.49 -6.38
C CYS A 177 21.04 -0.01 -5.47
N ILE A 178 21.20 -1.32 -5.36
CA ILE A 178 22.29 -1.96 -4.60
C ILE A 178 23.30 -2.50 -5.61
N ARG A 179 24.51 -1.94 -5.61
CA ARG A 179 25.63 -2.42 -6.44
C ARG A 179 26.23 -3.68 -5.79
N LYS A 180 26.65 -4.64 -6.61
CA LYS A 180 27.41 -5.83 -6.17
C LYS A 180 28.90 -5.60 -6.29
#